data_AF-A0A160MDR5-F1
#
_entry.id   AF-A0A160MDR5-F1
#
_cell.length_a   1.000
_cell.length_b   1.000
_cell.length_c   1.000
_cell.angle_alpha   90.00
_cell.angle_beta   90.00
_cell.angle_gamma   90.00
#
_symmetry.space_group_name_H-M   'P 1'
#
loop_
_entity.id
_entity.type
_entity.pdbx_description
1 polymer ?
#
loop_
_entity_poly.entity_id
_entity_poly.type
_entity_poly.pdbx_seq_one_letter_code
_entity_poly.pdbx_strand_id
1 'polypeptide(L)'
;MGIINEDSFIETVHMKGLQISLIASGDGTEVIYHKLDPGIMWGIEPQEGWEALEYLCVLSGELILRNGNETKKIKTGSSFFRAPVEEHYVFEAAATTEFLYVTSRPVFFHYSKVTKEMMELSISIEEKDGYTRDHCQRINKLSMLVGKTLELDSKQLVNLNLASFLHDVGKLRIPLEILQKPSKLTPEEWEIMKKHSVFGREILEETGLPLLIDAGKVVEQHHERFDGKGYPLGLKGSEISIEASIISIIDSYDAITTDRVYKKGRSKEEAKKELLNYRGTMYHPEILDVFLGLIDQI
;
A
#
# COMPACT_ATOMS: atom_id res chain seq x y z
N MET A 1 32.64 -16.42 -15.29
CA MET A 1 32.88 -17.14 -14.02
C MET A 1 31.57 -17.07 -13.25
N GLY A 2 31.00 -18.22 -12.85
CA GLY A 2 29.72 -18.22 -12.11
C GLY A 2 29.87 -17.59 -10.73
N ILE A 3 28.79 -17.01 -10.20
CA ILE A 3 28.74 -16.49 -8.83
C ILE A 3 28.31 -17.64 -7.91
N ILE A 4 29.07 -17.90 -6.86
CA ILE A 4 28.64 -18.77 -5.75
C ILE A 4 28.13 -17.84 -4.66
N ASN A 5 26.83 -17.93 -4.39
CA ASN A 5 26.19 -17.19 -3.31
C ASN A 5 26.30 -18.03 -2.02
N GLU A 6 27.28 -17.72 -1.17
CA GLU A 6 27.40 -18.31 0.17
C GLU A 6 26.57 -17.46 1.15
N ASP A 7 25.48 -18.04 1.67
CA ASP A 7 24.58 -17.45 2.67
C ASP A 7 24.08 -16.02 2.36
N SER A 8 24.03 -15.66 1.08
CA SER A 8 23.68 -14.31 0.61
C SER A 8 22.86 -14.37 -0.68
N PHE A 9 22.12 -13.29 -0.94
CA PHE A 9 21.42 -13.07 -2.20
C PHE A 9 22.05 -11.88 -2.91
N ILE A 10 21.92 -11.79 -4.25
CA ILE A 10 22.39 -10.63 -5.01
C ILE A 10 21.74 -9.35 -4.46
N GLU A 11 20.43 -9.43 -4.24
CA GLU A 11 19.65 -8.38 -3.62
C GLU A 11 18.45 -8.99 -2.90
N THR A 12 17.99 -8.33 -1.83
CA THR A 12 16.78 -8.75 -1.11
C THR A 12 15.90 -7.57 -0.79
N VAL A 13 14.62 -7.72 -1.14
CA VAL A 13 13.53 -6.80 -0.85
C VAL A 13 12.67 -7.42 0.24
N HIS A 14 12.38 -6.66 1.28
CA HIS A 14 11.45 -7.05 2.35
C HIS A 14 10.22 -6.17 2.31
N MET A 15 9.06 -6.80 2.19
CA MET A 15 7.75 -6.23 2.44
C MET A 15 7.13 -6.98 3.63
N LYS A 16 6.06 -6.44 4.22
CA LYS A 16 5.47 -7.04 5.43
C LYS A 16 5.01 -8.48 5.18
N GLY A 17 5.74 -9.43 5.77
CA GLY A 17 5.51 -10.87 5.61
C GLY A 17 5.91 -11.45 4.25
N LEU A 18 6.66 -10.70 3.43
CA LEU A 18 7.12 -11.13 2.12
C LEU A 18 8.60 -10.75 1.95
N GLN A 19 9.44 -11.75 1.73
CA GLN A 19 10.82 -11.56 1.29
C GLN A 19 10.92 -11.99 -0.16
N ILE A 20 11.54 -11.14 -0.99
CA ILE A 20 11.86 -11.41 -2.39
C ILE A 20 13.36 -11.23 -2.54
N SER A 21 14.07 -12.25 -2.97
CA SER A 21 15.53 -12.24 -3.05
C SER A 21 16.03 -12.70 -4.41
N LEU A 22 16.78 -11.86 -5.11
CA LEU A 22 17.37 -12.21 -6.39
C LEU A 22 18.56 -13.15 -6.19
N ILE A 23 18.49 -14.34 -6.79
CA ILE A 23 19.56 -15.34 -6.76
C ILE A 23 20.44 -15.21 -8.00
N ALA A 24 19.82 -15.09 -9.18
CA ALA A 24 20.52 -14.98 -10.45
C ALA A 24 19.70 -14.15 -11.45
N SER A 25 20.38 -13.41 -12.32
CA SER A 25 19.80 -12.68 -13.44
C SER A 25 20.76 -12.71 -14.62
N GLY A 26 20.25 -12.98 -15.82
CA GLY A 26 21.02 -13.05 -17.06
C GLY A 26 20.12 -13.43 -18.23
N ASP A 27 20.48 -13.06 -19.46
CA ASP A 27 19.74 -13.37 -20.71
C ASP A 27 18.24 -13.00 -20.78
N GLY A 28 17.74 -12.25 -19.79
CA GLY A 28 16.32 -11.95 -19.60
C GLY A 28 15.67 -12.83 -18.51
N THR A 29 16.31 -13.93 -18.15
CA THR A 29 15.87 -14.82 -17.07
C THR A 29 16.25 -14.32 -15.70
N GLU A 30 15.34 -14.41 -14.73
CA GLU A 30 15.59 -14.18 -13.32
C GLU A 30 15.21 -15.41 -12.50
N VAL A 31 16.04 -15.69 -11.49
CA VAL A 31 15.80 -16.72 -10.48
C VAL A 31 15.67 -16.00 -9.14
N ILE A 32 14.49 -16.10 -8.54
CA ILE A 32 14.08 -15.28 -7.41
C ILE A 32 13.58 -16.19 -6.29
N TYR A 33 14.20 -16.10 -5.13
CA TYR A 33 13.71 -16.74 -3.91
C TYR A 33 12.61 -15.90 -3.28
N HIS A 34 11.52 -16.56 -2.90
CA HIS A 34 10.43 -15.96 -2.16
C HIS A 34 10.26 -16.65 -0.81
N LYS A 35 9.94 -15.86 0.21
CA LYS A 35 9.46 -16.37 1.50
C LYS A 35 8.25 -15.55 1.94
N LEU A 36 7.15 -16.24 2.17
CA LEU A 36 5.88 -15.67 2.58
C LEU A 36 5.54 -16.13 4.00
N ASP A 37 5.10 -15.21 4.83
CA ASP A 37 4.48 -15.50 6.13
C ASP A 37 3.04 -16.04 5.94
N PRO A 38 2.46 -16.73 6.94
CA PRO A 38 1.11 -17.27 6.84
C PRO A 38 0.06 -16.20 6.50
N GLY A 39 -0.81 -16.50 5.55
CA GLY A 39 -1.88 -15.63 5.07
C GLY A 39 -1.43 -14.53 4.11
N ILE A 40 -0.14 -14.44 3.79
CA ILE A 40 0.36 -13.53 2.76
C ILE A 40 0.02 -14.10 1.38
N MET A 41 -0.42 -13.20 0.49
CA MET A 41 -0.73 -13.52 -0.89
C MET A 41 0.34 -12.95 -1.81
N TRP A 42 0.67 -13.70 -2.85
CA TRP A 42 1.51 -13.29 -3.97
C TRP A 42 0.83 -13.77 -5.26
N GLY A 43 1.03 -13.09 -6.38
CA GLY A 43 0.32 -13.46 -7.61
C GLY A 43 1.04 -13.04 -8.87
N ILE A 44 0.61 -13.67 -9.96
CA ILE A 44 0.97 -13.31 -11.33
C ILE A 44 -0.31 -13.01 -12.09
N GLU A 45 -0.25 -12.01 -12.96
CA GLU A 45 -1.40 -11.49 -13.69
C GLU A 45 -1.07 -11.41 -15.19
N PRO A 46 -2.09 -11.50 -16.06
CA PRO A 46 -1.90 -11.34 -17.49
C PRO A 46 -1.48 -9.89 -17.79
N GLN A 47 -0.48 -9.73 -18.64
CA GLN A 47 0.00 -8.43 -19.09
C GLN A 47 0.09 -8.42 -20.62
N GLU A 48 -0.42 -7.35 -21.24
CA GLU A 48 -0.40 -7.21 -22.70
C GLU A 48 1.06 -7.18 -23.21
N GLY A 49 1.37 -8.05 -24.17
CA GLY A 49 2.72 -8.20 -24.70
C GLY A 49 3.72 -8.90 -23.77
N TRP A 50 3.28 -9.46 -22.65
CA TRP A 50 4.10 -10.23 -21.71
C TRP A 50 4.06 -11.72 -22.03
N GLU A 51 5.06 -12.18 -22.80
CA GLU A 51 5.18 -13.58 -23.22
C GLU A 51 6.22 -14.37 -22.40
N ALA A 52 6.41 -14.02 -21.12
CA ALA A 52 7.40 -14.70 -20.30
C ALA A 52 6.92 -16.10 -19.86
N LEU A 53 7.89 -17.01 -19.67
CA LEU A 53 7.70 -18.17 -18.83
C LEU A 53 7.65 -17.70 -17.38
N GLU A 54 6.61 -18.10 -16.67
CA GLU A 54 6.48 -17.94 -15.22
C GLU A 54 6.46 -19.31 -14.59
N TYR A 55 7.45 -19.62 -13.78
CA TYR A 55 7.61 -20.92 -13.12
C TYR A 55 7.84 -20.72 -11.63
N LEU A 56 7.18 -21.51 -10.79
CA LEU A 56 7.53 -21.59 -9.37
C LEU A 56 7.63 -23.04 -8.89
N CYS A 57 8.46 -23.25 -7.88
CA CYS A 57 8.62 -24.53 -7.18
C CYS A 57 8.69 -24.30 -5.67
N VAL A 58 7.83 -24.99 -4.92
CA VAL A 58 7.78 -24.86 -3.46
C VAL A 58 8.94 -25.63 -2.83
N LEU A 59 9.80 -24.91 -2.11
CA LEU A 59 10.97 -25.44 -1.42
C LEU A 59 10.60 -25.93 0.00
N SER A 60 9.72 -25.21 0.68
CA SER A 60 9.18 -25.57 1.99
C SER A 60 7.81 -24.94 2.21
N GLY A 61 6.93 -25.56 3.01
CA GLY A 61 5.57 -25.05 3.27
C GLY A 61 4.52 -25.46 2.22
N GLU A 62 3.45 -24.66 2.10
CA GLU A 62 2.30 -24.94 1.24
C GLU A 62 1.68 -23.63 0.72
N LEU A 63 1.54 -23.51 -0.59
CA LEU A 63 0.76 -22.45 -1.24
C LEU A 63 -0.65 -22.97 -1.57
N ILE A 64 -1.63 -22.10 -1.39
CA ILE A 64 -3.01 -22.28 -1.85
C ILE A 64 -3.16 -21.40 -3.10
N LEU A 65 -3.14 -22.03 -4.27
CA LEU A 65 -3.46 -21.36 -5.52
C LEU A 65 -4.97 -21.15 -5.62
N ARG A 66 -5.39 -19.93 -5.91
CA ARG A 66 -6.75 -19.49 -6.20
C ARG A 66 -6.79 -18.93 -7.62
N ASN A 67 -7.66 -19.50 -8.46
CA ASN A 67 -7.96 -18.99 -9.80
C ASN A 67 -9.47 -19.13 -10.04
N GLY A 68 -10.18 -18.01 -10.04
CA GLY A 68 -11.64 -18.00 -10.07
C GLY A 68 -12.24 -18.81 -8.91
N ASN A 69 -13.04 -19.82 -9.24
CA ASN A 69 -13.65 -20.72 -8.24
C ASN A 69 -12.77 -21.94 -7.90
N GLU A 70 -11.65 -22.13 -8.59
CA GLU A 70 -10.76 -23.25 -8.36
C GLU A 70 -9.74 -22.93 -7.28
N THR A 71 -9.56 -23.88 -6.36
CA THR A 71 -8.54 -23.81 -5.31
C THR A 71 -7.68 -25.07 -5.35
N LYS A 72 -6.35 -24.91 -5.41
CA LYS A 72 -5.41 -26.03 -5.47
C LYS A 72 -4.24 -25.82 -4.52
N LYS A 73 -3.90 -26.85 -3.76
CA LYS A 73 -2.72 -26.84 -2.88
C LYS A 73 -1.47 -27.21 -3.67
N ILE A 74 -0.42 -26.41 -3.53
CA ILE A 74 0.92 -26.64 -4.08
C ILE A 74 1.84 -26.87 -2.88
N LYS A 75 2.25 -28.11 -2.70
CA LYS A 75 3.06 -28.56 -1.55
C LYS A 75 4.54 -28.53 -1.90
N THR A 76 5.40 -28.64 -0.90
CA THR A 76 6.84 -28.85 -1.07
C THR A 76 7.15 -29.90 -2.16
N GLY A 77 8.06 -29.55 -3.07
CA GLY A 77 8.46 -30.36 -4.22
C GLY A 77 7.50 -30.28 -5.42
N SER A 78 6.34 -29.64 -5.28
CA SER A 78 5.42 -29.37 -6.40
C SER A 78 5.79 -28.04 -7.06
N SER A 79 5.47 -27.93 -8.35
CA SER A 79 5.68 -26.73 -9.14
C SER A 79 4.42 -26.28 -9.86
N PHE A 80 4.44 -25.02 -10.32
CA PHE A 80 3.42 -24.41 -11.15
C PHE A 80 4.10 -23.62 -12.27
N PHE A 81 3.53 -23.60 -13.47
CA PHE A 81 4.03 -22.75 -14.54
C PHE A 81 2.95 -22.28 -15.52
N ARG A 82 3.24 -21.15 -16.18
CA ARG A 82 2.48 -20.57 -17.30
C ARG A 82 3.43 -19.89 -18.30
N ALA A 83 3.03 -19.85 -19.56
CA ALA A 83 3.77 -19.18 -20.64
C ALA A 83 2.86 -19.05 -21.89
N PRO A 84 2.23 -17.88 -22.14
CA PRO A 84 2.15 -16.71 -21.26
C PRO A 84 1.19 -16.94 -20.07
N VAL A 85 1.12 -15.95 -19.18
CA VAL A 85 0.04 -15.86 -18.18
C VAL A 85 -1.18 -15.25 -18.85
N GLU A 86 -2.25 -16.04 -18.98
CA GLU A 86 -3.52 -15.62 -19.62
C GLU A 86 -4.61 -15.24 -18.61
N GLU A 87 -4.42 -15.62 -17.34
CA GLU A 87 -5.40 -15.46 -16.26
C GLU A 87 -4.70 -15.01 -14.98
N HIS A 88 -5.46 -14.53 -14.00
CA HIS A 88 -4.91 -14.15 -12.70
C HIS A 88 -4.69 -15.38 -11.84
N TYR A 89 -3.48 -15.55 -11.31
CA TYR A 89 -3.14 -16.62 -10.38
C TYR A 89 -2.70 -16.01 -9.05
N VAL A 90 -3.45 -16.28 -7.99
CA VAL A 90 -3.14 -15.79 -6.63
C VAL A 90 -2.73 -16.98 -5.77
N PHE A 91 -1.60 -16.86 -5.08
CA PHE A 91 -1.02 -17.85 -4.20
C PHE A 91 -1.03 -17.32 -2.77
N GLU A 92 -1.77 -17.98 -1.89
CA GLU A 92 -1.82 -17.67 -0.47
C GLU A 92 -0.96 -18.66 0.32
N ALA A 93 -0.09 -18.18 1.20
CA ALA A 93 0.74 -19.05 2.03
C ALA A 93 -0.08 -19.63 3.20
N ALA A 94 -0.27 -20.95 3.23
CA ALA A 94 -1.00 -21.62 4.32
C ALA A 94 -0.19 -21.69 5.63
N ALA A 95 1.13 -21.62 5.51
CA ALA A 95 2.12 -21.52 6.58
C ALA A 95 3.30 -20.68 6.06
N THR A 96 4.33 -20.45 6.88
CA THR A 96 5.57 -19.87 6.34
C THR A 96 6.07 -20.74 5.20
N THR A 97 6.13 -20.18 4.00
CA THR A 97 6.32 -20.92 2.75
C THR A 97 7.43 -20.29 1.94
N GLU A 98 8.39 -21.10 1.53
CA GLU A 98 9.54 -20.67 0.74
C GLU A 98 9.44 -21.33 -0.64
N PHE A 99 9.62 -20.55 -1.70
CA PHE A 99 9.56 -21.07 -3.06
C PHE A 99 10.56 -20.36 -3.96
N LEU A 100 11.02 -21.08 -4.98
CA LEU A 100 11.76 -20.50 -6.09
C LEU A 100 10.77 -20.04 -7.14
N TYR A 101 10.94 -18.83 -7.63
CA TYR A 101 10.23 -18.28 -8.77
C TYR A 101 11.24 -17.96 -9.87
N VAL A 102 10.96 -18.41 -11.08
CA VAL A 102 11.80 -18.24 -12.25
C VAL A 102 10.94 -17.60 -13.32
N THR A 103 11.40 -16.47 -13.83
CA THR A 103 10.74 -15.78 -14.95
C THR A 103 11.73 -15.59 -16.09
N SER A 104 11.27 -15.69 -17.34
CA SER A 104 12.11 -15.45 -18.53
C SER A 104 12.15 -13.98 -18.97
N ARG A 105 11.59 -13.07 -18.18
CA ARG A 105 11.71 -11.62 -18.35
C ARG A 105 11.99 -10.94 -17.00
N PRO A 106 12.77 -9.84 -16.94
CA PRO A 106 13.11 -9.23 -15.66
C PRO A 106 11.91 -8.60 -14.94
N VAL A 107 11.66 -9.01 -13.69
CA VAL A 107 10.60 -8.48 -12.81
C VAL A 107 11.14 -8.02 -11.46
N PHE A 108 12.23 -8.60 -10.97
CA PHE A 108 12.81 -8.31 -9.67
C PHE A 108 13.21 -6.83 -9.55
N PHE A 109 13.84 -6.28 -10.58
CA PHE A 109 14.23 -4.87 -10.60
C PHE A 109 13.03 -3.93 -10.42
N HIS A 110 11.84 -4.31 -10.88
CA HIS A 110 10.63 -3.52 -10.68
C HIS A 110 10.21 -3.55 -9.20
N TYR A 111 10.20 -4.73 -8.56
CA TYR A 111 9.91 -4.87 -7.13
C TYR A 111 10.90 -4.11 -6.25
N SER A 112 12.20 -4.28 -6.54
CA SER A 112 13.28 -3.57 -5.84
C SER A 112 13.12 -2.07 -5.98
N LYS A 113 12.97 -1.56 -7.21
CA LYS A 113 12.88 -0.12 -7.46
C LYS A 113 11.68 0.51 -6.75
N VAL A 114 10.49 -0.10 -6.84
CA VAL A 114 9.29 0.41 -6.15
C VAL A 114 9.47 0.41 -4.64
N THR A 115 9.99 -0.68 -4.07
CA THR A 115 10.15 -0.79 -2.61
C THR A 115 11.22 0.17 -2.09
N LYS A 116 12.33 0.31 -2.81
CA LYS A 116 13.39 1.26 -2.48
C LYS A 116 12.88 2.69 -2.52
N GLU A 117 12.21 3.08 -3.60
CA GLU A 117 11.62 4.42 -3.74
C GLU A 117 10.62 4.72 -2.61
N MET A 118 9.71 3.77 -2.33
CA MET A 118 8.75 3.89 -1.24
C MET A 118 9.44 4.07 0.13
N MET A 119 10.52 3.32 0.39
CA MET A 119 11.26 3.41 1.65
C MET A 119 12.01 4.74 1.77
N GLU A 120 12.65 5.21 0.69
CA GLU A 120 13.35 6.49 0.65
C GLU A 120 12.40 7.67 0.88
N LEU A 121 11.23 7.65 0.22
CA LEU A 121 10.18 8.64 0.45
C LEU A 121 9.67 8.59 1.89
N SER A 122 9.45 7.39 2.44
CA SER A 122 9.00 7.22 3.83
C SER A 122 9.98 7.82 4.84
N ILE A 123 11.28 7.54 4.67
CA ILE A 123 12.33 8.07 5.56
C ILE A 123 12.36 9.59 5.46
N SER A 124 12.29 10.13 4.24
CA SER A 124 12.30 11.57 4.00
C SER A 124 11.14 12.29 4.69
N ILE A 125 9.93 11.71 4.68
CA ILE A 125 8.76 12.30 5.35
C ILE A 125 8.95 12.27 6.87
N GLU A 126 9.42 11.14 7.41
CA GLU A 126 9.66 10.97 8.85
C GLU A 126 10.68 11.98 9.37
N GLU A 127 11.77 12.20 8.63
CA GLU A 127 12.79 13.21 8.94
C GLU A 127 12.23 14.64 8.94
N LYS A 128 11.26 14.93 8.06
CA LYS A 128 10.77 16.29 7.85
C LYS A 128 9.58 16.67 8.74
N ASP A 129 8.56 15.81 8.79
CA ASP A 129 7.27 16.08 9.44
C ASP A 129 7.20 15.49 10.86
N GLY A 130 8.16 14.63 11.23
CA GLY A 130 8.19 13.99 12.54
C GLY A 130 7.06 12.98 12.78
N TYR A 131 6.22 12.69 11.77
CA TYR A 131 5.33 11.56 11.82
C TYR A 131 6.16 10.28 11.76
N THR A 132 6.00 9.48 12.81
CA THR A 132 6.70 8.21 12.94
C THR A 132 6.23 7.23 11.88
N ARG A 133 7.12 6.34 11.43
CA ARG A 133 6.78 5.14 10.66
C ARG A 133 5.56 4.38 11.22
N ASP A 134 5.35 4.42 12.53
CA ASP A 134 4.21 3.79 13.20
C ASP A 134 2.85 4.35 12.77
N HIS A 135 2.75 5.65 12.45
CA HIS A 135 1.52 6.30 12.00
C HIS A 135 1.11 5.77 10.62
N CYS A 136 2.02 5.83 9.64
CA CYS A 136 1.77 5.29 8.30
C CYS A 136 1.43 3.79 8.35
N GLN A 137 2.06 3.03 9.24
CA GLN A 137 1.76 1.61 9.43
C GLN A 137 0.36 1.36 10.04
N ARG A 138 -0.08 2.17 11.02
CA ARG A 138 -1.41 2.04 11.62
C ARG A 138 -2.50 2.38 10.60
N ILE A 139 -2.34 3.48 9.87
CA ILE A 139 -3.26 3.87 8.81
C ILE A 139 -3.34 2.78 7.75
N ASN A 140 -2.19 2.34 7.23
CA ASN A 140 -2.15 1.28 6.23
C ASN A 140 -2.86 0.00 6.71
N LYS A 141 -2.58 -0.46 7.94
CA LYS A 141 -3.18 -1.68 8.49
C LYS A 141 -4.71 -1.59 8.56
N LEU A 142 -5.25 -0.48 9.07
CA LEU A 142 -6.69 -0.30 9.21
C LEU A 142 -7.36 -0.09 7.84
N SER A 143 -6.75 0.69 6.96
CA SER A 143 -7.22 0.89 5.59
C SER A 143 -7.33 -0.43 4.84
N MET A 144 -6.30 -1.28 4.91
CA MET A 144 -6.30 -2.59 4.26
C MET A 144 -7.36 -3.53 4.85
N LEU A 145 -7.65 -3.43 6.15
CA LEU A 145 -8.73 -4.22 6.76
C LEU A 145 -10.11 -3.80 6.23
N VAL A 146 -10.36 -2.49 6.12
CA VAL A 146 -11.60 -1.95 5.54
C VAL A 146 -11.72 -2.34 4.08
N GLY A 147 -10.66 -2.15 3.28
CA GLY A 147 -10.65 -2.48 1.85
C GLY A 147 -10.93 -3.96 1.59
N LYS A 148 -10.35 -4.86 2.39
CA LYS A 148 -10.65 -6.31 2.30
C LYS A 148 -12.09 -6.63 2.67
N THR A 149 -12.65 -5.96 3.67
CA THR A 149 -14.04 -6.16 4.09
C THR A 149 -15.04 -5.65 3.06
N LEU A 150 -14.66 -4.61 2.30
CA LEU A 150 -15.42 -4.08 1.17
C LEU A 150 -15.19 -4.86 -0.13
N GLU A 151 -14.43 -5.95 -0.10
CA GLU A 151 -14.13 -6.80 -1.26
C GLU A 151 -13.52 -6.02 -2.45
N LEU A 152 -12.67 -5.03 -2.15
CA LEU A 152 -11.93 -4.31 -3.17
C LEU A 152 -11.09 -5.28 -4.02
N ASP A 153 -10.99 -5.01 -5.31
CA ASP A 153 -10.20 -5.83 -6.22
C ASP A 153 -8.68 -5.69 -5.95
N SER A 154 -7.89 -6.57 -6.54
CA SER A 154 -6.43 -6.60 -6.34
C SER A 154 -5.75 -5.26 -6.68
N LYS A 155 -6.20 -4.56 -7.73
CA LYS A 155 -5.62 -3.29 -8.15
C LYS A 155 -5.96 -2.19 -7.13
N GLN A 156 -7.20 -2.13 -6.69
CA GLN A 156 -7.67 -1.21 -5.65
C GLN A 156 -6.94 -1.45 -4.32
N LEU A 157 -6.74 -2.72 -3.93
CA LEU A 157 -5.99 -3.07 -2.71
C LEU A 157 -4.52 -2.65 -2.80
N VAL A 158 -3.87 -2.80 -3.96
CA VAL A 158 -2.49 -2.33 -4.16
C VAL A 158 -2.41 -0.80 -4.08
N ASN A 159 -3.33 -0.09 -4.75
CA ASN A 159 -3.41 1.37 -4.68
C ASN A 159 -3.66 1.86 -3.26
N LEU A 160 -4.63 1.26 -2.54
CA LEU A 160 -4.93 1.57 -1.15
C LEU A 160 -3.71 1.33 -0.25
N ASN A 161 -2.99 0.22 -0.45
CA ASN A 161 -1.79 -0.08 0.33
C ASN A 161 -0.71 0.99 0.17
N LEU A 162 -0.39 1.35 -1.07
CA LEU A 162 0.65 2.34 -1.38
C LEU A 162 0.21 3.75 -0.96
N ALA A 163 -1.00 4.17 -1.34
CA ALA A 163 -1.51 5.50 -1.06
C ALA A 163 -1.73 5.75 0.43
N SER A 164 -2.24 4.76 1.18
CA SER A 164 -2.40 4.92 2.64
C SER A 164 -1.07 5.14 3.36
N PHE A 165 -0.01 4.50 2.89
CA PHE A 165 1.32 4.64 3.46
C PHE A 165 2.00 5.96 3.07
N LEU A 166 1.71 6.49 1.88
CA LEU A 166 2.36 7.66 1.29
C LEU A 166 1.44 8.90 1.20
N HIS A 167 0.26 8.89 1.84
CA HIS A 167 -0.75 9.95 1.69
C HIS A 167 -0.22 11.35 2.02
N ASP A 168 0.75 11.44 2.93
CA ASP A 168 1.37 12.68 3.37
C ASP A 168 2.70 13.02 2.68
N VAL A 169 3.11 12.27 1.65
CA VAL A 169 4.43 12.46 0.99
C VAL A 169 4.65 13.86 0.43
N GLY A 170 3.59 14.56 0.02
CA GLY A 170 3.70 15.93 -0.46
C GLY A 170 4.11 16.95 0.59
N LYS A 171 4.09 16.60 1.89
CA LYS A 171 4.64 17.46 2.94
C LYS A 171 6.14 17.69 2.76
N LEU A 172 6.83 16.85 1.99
CA LEU A 172 8.20 17.08 1.51
C LEU A 172 8.38 18.39 0.73
N ARG A 173 7.31 18.94 0.12
CA ARG A 173 7.34 20.23 -0.58
C ARG A 173 6.76 21.40 0.22
N ILE A 174 6.22 21.16 1.42
CA ILE A 174 5.70 22.23 2.29
C ILE A 174 6.86 22.95 3.02
N PRO A 175 6.90 24.30 3.06
CA PRO A 175 7.94 25.01 3.82
C PRO A 175 7.95 24.60 5.30
N LEU A 176 9.15 24.43 5.88
CA LEU A 176 9.32 23.94 7.26
C LEU A 176 8.67 24.88 8.28
N GLU A 177 8.74 26.19 8.04
CA GLU A 177 8.13 27.23 8.87
C GLU A 177 6.60 27.14 8.93
N ILE A 178 5.96 26.55 7.92
CA ILE A 178 4.52 26.26 7.90
C ILE A 178 4.28 24.89 8.53
N LEU A 179 5.04 23.88 8.13
CA LEU A 179 4.86 22.49 8.57
C LEU A 179 5.02 22.33 10.08
N GLN A 180 6.06 22.94 10.65
CA GLN A 180 6.43 22.82 12.06
C GLN A 180 5.96 24.01 12.90
N LYS A 181 5.02 24.82 12.40
CA LYS A 181 4.55 26.02 13.10
C LYS A 181 3.89 25.63 14.43
N PRO A 182 4.34 26.14 15.60
CA PRO A 182 3.79 25.78 16.90
C PRO A 182 2.46 26.49 17.22
N SER A 183 1.89 27.21 16.27
CA SER A 183 0.64 27.97 16.39
C SER A 183 -0.29 27.71 15.20
N LYS A 184 -1.53 28.20 15.28
CA LYS A 184 -2.48 28.04 14.18
C LYS A 184 -1.95 28.67 12.90
N LEU A 185 -2.12 27.98 11.78
CA LEU A 185 -1.82 28.50 10.46
C LEU A 185 -2.74 29.68 10.14
N THR A 186 -2.21 30.71 9.47
CA THR A 186 -3.04 31.75 8.85
C THR A 186 -3.82 31.17 7.68
N PRO A 187 -4.87 31.85 7.17
CA PRO A 187 -5.57 31.39 5.97
C PRO A 187 -4.63 31.14 4.78
N GLU A 188 -3.64 32.00 4.57
CA GLU A 188 -2.66 31.89 3.48
C GLU A 188 -1.72 30.70 3.67
N GLU A 189 -1.24 30.48 4.89
CA GLU A 189 -0.43 29.31 5.24
C GLU A 189 -1.22 28.01 5.10
N TRP A 190 -2.51 28.04 5.43
CA TRP A 190 -3.42 26.91 5.24
C TRP A 190 -3.60 26.58 3.75
N GLU A 191 -3.73 27.58 2.87
CA GLU A 191 -3.76 27.38 1.43
C GLU A 191 -2.47 26.72 0.90
N ILE A 192 -1.32 27.02 1.51
CA ILE A 192 -0.06 26.34 1.18
C ILE A 192 -0.07 24.90 1.71
N MET A 193 -0.47 24.69 2.97
CA MET A 193 -0.54 23.35 3.59
C MET A 193 -1.41 22.39 2.77
N LYS A 194 -2.57 22.82 2.28
CA LYS A 194 -3.47 22.00 1.46
C LYS A 194 -2.81 21.44 0.18
N LYS A 195 -1.76 22.10 -0.33
CA LYS A 195 -1.04 21.66 -1.53
C LYS A 195 -0.28 20.36 -1.35
N HIS A 196 -0.07 19.87 -0.12
CA HIS A 196 0.61 18.59 0.09
C HIS A 196 -0.11 17.43 -0.62
N SER A 197 -1.43 17.49 -0.78
CA SER A 197 -2.19 16.51 -1.55
C SER A 197 -1.73 16.45 -3.02
N VAL A 198 -1.70 17.60 -3.70
CA VAL A 198 -1.22 17.76 -5.09
C VAL A 198 0.27 17.43 -5.21
N PHE A 199 1.08 17.96 -4.30
CA PHE A 199 2.52 17.66 -4.25
C PHE A 199 2.80 16.18 -4.05
N GLY A 200 1.96 15.49 -3.28
CA GLY A 200 2.07 14.06 -3.06
C GLY A 200 1.89 13.28 -4.37
N ARG A 201 0.86 13.62 -5.14
CA ARG A 201 0.67 13.09 -6.49
C ARG A 201 1.87 13.38 -7.39
N GLU A 202 2.33 14.62 -7.45
CA GLU A 202 3.45 15.03 -8.32
C GLU A 202 4.75 14.27 -7.98
N ILE A 203 5.09 14.13 -6.70
CA ILE A 203 6.27 13.37 -6.26
C ILE A 203 6.17 11.92 -6.73
N LEU A 204 5.01 11.28 -6.54
CA LEU A 204 4.81 9.90 -6.97
C LEU A 204 4.82 9.75 -8.49
N GLU A 205 4.36 10.76 -9.22
CA GLU A 205 4.41 10.81 -10.68
C GLU A 205 5.85 10.92 -11.21
N GLU A 206 6.69 11.71 -10.57
CA GLU A 206 8.11 11.91 -10.92
C GLU A 206 8.96 10.64 -10.80
N THR A 207 8.52 9.65 -10.01
CA THR A 207 9.21 8.35 -9.91
C THR A 207 9.20 7.57 -11.23
N GLY A 208 8.26 7.87 -12.13
CA GLY A 208 8.02 7.15 -13.38
C GLY A 208 7.56 5.70 -13.19
N LEU A 209 7.15 5.32 -11.97
CA LEU A 209 6.70 3.97 -11.64
C LEU A 209 5.17 3.90 -11.73
N PRO A 210 4.57 3.08 -12.63
CA PRO A 210 3.13 3.04 -12.83
C PRO A 210 2.30 2.82 -11.56
N LEU A 211 2.75 1.94 -10.65
CA LEU A 211 2.08 1.69 -9.37
C LEU A 211 2.06 2.93 -8.45
N LEU A 212 3.15 3.70 -8.41
CA LEU A 212 3.22 4.92 -7.61
C LEU A 212 2.41 6.06 -8.27
N ILE A 213 2.42 6.15 -9.60
CA ILE A 213 1.57 7.08 -10.36
C ILE A 213 0.08 6.85 -10.05
N ASP A 214 -0.39 5.60 -10.09
CA ASP A 214 -1.78 5.27 -9.78
C ASP A 214 -2.11 5.53 -8.30
N ALA A 215 -1.21 5.21 -7.37
CA ALA A 215 -1.36 5.56 -5.96
C ALA A 215 -1.40 7.09 -5.75
N GLY A 216 -0.64 7.87 -6.53
CA GLY A 216 -0.63 9.34 -6.48
C GLY A 216 -1.99 9.97 -6.72
N LYS A 217 -2.83 9.38 -7.58
CA LYS A 217 -4.21 9.84 -7.81
C LYS A 217 -5.09 9.68 -6.56
N VAL A 218 -4.87 8.63 -5.78
CA VAL A 218 -5.56 8.40 -4.50
C VAL A 218 -5.02 9.36 -3.44
N VAL A 219 -3.70 9.55 -3.38
CA VAL A 219 -3.04 10.52 -2.49
C VAL A 219 -3.57 11.93 -2.72
N GLU A 220 -3.79 12.36 -3.95
CA GLU A 220 -4.36 13.68 -4.24
C GLU A 220 -5.74 13.88 -3.58
N GLN A 221 -6.53 12.82 -3.43
CA GLN A 221 -7.93 12.89 -3.04
C GLN A 221 -8.19 12.64 -1.55
N HIS A 222 -7.18 12.28 -0.73
CA HIS A 222 -7.42 11.79 0.63
C HIS A 222 -8.02 12.84 1.60
N HIS A 223 -7.99 14.12 1.22
CA HIS A 223 -8.66 15.22 1.93
C HIS A 223 -9.92 15.74 1.23
N GLU A 224 -10.39 15.05 0.19
CA GLU A 224 -11.71 15.28 -0.35
C GLU A 224 -12.78 14.91 0.69
N ARG A 225 -13.92 15.58 0.59
CA ARG A 225 -15.03 15.40 1.53
C ARG A 225 -16.25 14.94 0.76
N PHE A 226 -17.00 14.01 1.33
CA PHE A 226 -18.20 13.47 0.70
C PHE A 226 -19.21 14.56 0.25
N ASP A 227 -19.26 15.70 0.95
CA ASP A 227 -20.09 16.88 0.64
C ASP A 227 -19.55 17.82 -0.46
N GLY A 228 -18.35 17.58 -1.00
CA GLY A 228 -17.71 18.42 -2.01
C GLY A 228 -17.01 19.66 -1.45
N LYS A 229 -16.87 19.78 -0.12
CA LYS A 229 -16.16 20.91 0.53
C LYS A 229 -14.69 20.60 0.82
N GLY A 230 -14.19 19.48 0.30
CA GLY A 230 -12.81 19.05 0.47
C GLY A 230 -11.87 19.78 -0.48
N TYR A 231 -10.66 19.25 -0.57
CA TYR A 231 -9.61 19.78 -1.45
C TYR A 231 -8.75 18.60 -1.97
N PRO A 232 -8.01 18.77 -3.07
CA PRO A 232 -7.82 20.00 -3.86
C PRO A 232 -8.83 20.23 -4.99
N LEU A 233 -9.62 19.22 -5.37
CA LEU A 233 -10.49 19.23 -6.54
C LEU A 233 -11.96 19.53 -6.19
N GLY A 234 -12.37 19.33 -4.93
CA GLY A 234 -13.75 19.55 -4.49
C GLY A 234 -14.70 18.45 -4.97
N LEU A 235 -14.20 17.22 -5.09
CA LEU A 235 -14.95 16.05 -5.53
C LEU A 235 -16.07 15.70 -4.54
N LYS A 236 -17.21 15.22 -5.04
CA LYS A 236 -18.38 14.91 -4.24
C LYS A 236 -18.83 13.45 -4.38
N GLY A 237 -19.19 12.83 -3.27
CA GLY A 237 -19.78 11.50 -3.26
C GLY A 237 -18.90 10.47 -3.98
N SER A 238 -19.44 9.84 -5.01
CA SER A 238 -18.78 8.79 -5.81
C SER A 238 -17.71 9.29 -6.77
N GLU A 239 -17.48 10.62 -6.87
CA GLU A 239 -16.34 11.16 -7.61
C GLU A 239 -15.02 10.91 -6.88
N ILE A 240 -15.06 10.77 -5.56
CA ILE A 240 -13.91 10.43 -4.72
C ILE A 240 -13.64 8.94 -4.85
N SER A 241 -12.39 8.56 -5.07
CA SER A 241 -12.01 7.14 -5.07
C SER A 241 -12.35 6.48 -3.73
N ILE A 242 -12.74 5.20 -3.80
CA ILE A 242 -13.07 4.41 -2.60
C ILE A 242 -11.86 4.31 -1.67
N GLU A 243 -10.66 4.20 -2.25
CA GLU A 243 -9.39 4.17 -1.54
C GLU A 243 -9.15 5.47 -0.76
N ALA A 244 -9.35 6.64 -1.39
CA ALA A 244 -9.19 7.93 -0.73
C ALA A 244 -10.24 8.15 0.38
N SER A 245 -11.48 7.70 0.15
CA SER A 245 -12.54 7.75 1.15
C SER A 245 -12.21 6.90 2.39
N ILE A 246 -11.60 5.72 2.20
CA ILE A 246 -11.10 4.89 3.30
C ILE A 246 -9.99 5.64 4.04
N ILE A 247 -8.96 6.13 3.34
CA ILE A 247 -7.81 6.81 3.96
C ILE A 247 -8.27 8.02 4.78
N SER A 248 -9.18 8.84 4.27
CA SER A 248 -9.71 10.03 4.97
C SER A 248 -10.32 9.70 6.34
N ILE A 249 -11.08 8.60 6.43
CA ILE A 249 -11.71 8.13 7.67
C ILE A 249 -10.64 7.63 8.64
N ILE A 250 -9.70 6.80 8.14
CA ILE A 250 -8.67 6.18 8.96
C ILE A 250 -7.66 7.22 9.49
N ASP A 251 -7.25 8.18 8.67
CA ASP A 251 -6.36 9.26 9.08
C ASP A 251 -7.02 10.12 10.18
N SER A 252 -8.29 10.48 9.99
CA SER A 252 -9.06 11.19 11.03
C SER A 252 -9.12 10.39 12.33
N TYR A 253 -9.37 9.07 12.26
CA TYR A 253 -9.40 8.21 13.43
C TYR A 253 -8.04 8.14 14.14
N ASP A 254 -6.95 7.95 13.40
CA ASP A 254 -5.59 7.90 13.98
C ASP A 254 -5.21 9.24 14.61
N ALA A 255 -5.55 10.35 13.97
CA ALA A 255 -5.36 11.70 14.48
C ALA A 255 -6.12 11.97 15.80
N ILE A 256 -7.30 11.36 15.98
CA ILE A 256 -8.09 11.49 17.20
C ILE A 256 -7.53 10.63 18.34
N THR A 257 -7.06 9.43 18.04
CA THR A 257 -6.74 8.39 19.03
C THR A 257 -5.26 8.30 19.39
N THR A 258 -4.38 8.91 18.61
CA THR A 258 -2.93 8.90 18.87
C THR A 258 -2.51 10.07 19.74
N ASP A 259 -1.62 9.79 20.71
CA ASP A 259 -0.94 10.83 21.49
C ASP A 259 -0.04 11.69 20.58
N ARG A 260 -0.25 12.99 20.59
CA ARG A 260 0.62 13.99 19.95
C ARG A 260 1.34 14.79 21.02
N VAL A 261 2.48 15.38 20.66
CA VAL A 261 3.34 16.19 21.57
C VAL A 261 2.55 17.20 22.41
N TYR A 262 1.46 17.75 21.85
CA TYR A 262 0.63 18.78 22.50
C TYR A 262 -0.78 18.31 22.90
N LYS A 263 -1.16 17.05 22.63
CA LYS A 263 -2.53 16.56 22.86
C LYS A 263 -2.55 15.05 23.06
N LYS A 264 -3.08 14.60 24.20
CA LYS A 264 -3.34 13.18 24.41
C LYS A 264 -4.42 12.68 23.44
N GLY A 265 -4.23 11.46 22.95
CA GLY A 265 -5.21 10.71 22.19
C GLY A 265 -6.50 10.55 23.00
N ARG A 266 -7.62 10.57 22.30
CA ARG A 266 -8.94 10.32 22.89
C ARG A 266 -9.31 8.85 22.78
N SER A 267 -10.30 8.46 23.57
CA SER A 267 -10.80 7.09 23.56
C SER A 267 -11.41 6.71 22.20
N LYS A 268 -11.47 5.40 21.91
CA LYS A 268 -12.15 4.86 20.73
C LYS A 268 -13.59 5.37 20.64
N GLU A 269 -14.32 5.37 21.75
CA GLU A 269 -15.71 5.84 21.81
C GLU A 269 -15.88 7.32 21.45
N GLU A 270 -14.96 8.17 21.90
CA GLU A 270 -14.94 9.58 21.51
C GLU A 270 -14.64 9.75 20.03
N ALA A 271 -13.71 8.96 19.48
CA ALA A 271 -13.40 8.97 18.06
C ALA A 271 -14.62 8.55 17.21
N LYS A 272 -15.29 7.45 17.58
CA LYS A 272 -16.52 7.00 16.89
C LYS A 272 -17.59 8.08 16.88
N LYS A 273 -17.85 8.68 18.04
CA LYS A 273 -18.85 9.75 18.16
C LYS A 273 -18.51 10.94 17.27
N GLU A 274 -17.24 11.33 17.22
CA GLU A 274 -16.80 12.44 16.36
C GLU A 274 -16.93 12.10 14.88
N LEU A 275 -16.51 10.92 14.45
CA LEU A 275 -16.63 10.49 13.06
C LEU A 275 -18.11 10.43 12.63
N LEU A 276 -19.00 9.90 13.48
CA LEU A 276 -20.44 9.83 13.25
C LEU A 276 -21.08 11.22 13.06
N ASN A 277 -20.59 12.26 13.74
CA ASN A 277 -21.09 13.63 13.56
C ASN A 277 -20.85 14.16 12.14
N TYR A 278 -19.88 13.60 11.42
CA TYR A 278 -19.54 13.99 10.05
C TYR A 278 -19.90 12.93 9.00
N ARG A 279 -20.67 11.89 9.38
CA ARG A 279 -21.20 10.89 8.46
C ARG A 279 -22.05 11.54 7.37
N GLY A 280 -21.76 11.25 6.10
CA GLY A 280 -22.48 11.81 4.96
C GLY A 280 -22.17 13.30 4.68
N THR A 281 -21.20 13.89 5.38
CA THR A 281 -20.66 15.22 5.07
C THR A 281 -19.17 15.17 4.80
N MET A 282 -18.35 14.87 5.80
CA MET A 282 -16.92 14.64 5.58
C MET A 282 -16.70 13.24 5.01
N TYR A 283 -17.35 12.24 5.61
CA TYR A 283 -17.06 10.83 5.37
C TYR A 283 -18.14 10.16 4.54
N HIS A 284 -17.72 9.26 3.65
CA HIS A 284 -18.62 8.37 2.93
C HIS A 284 -19.40 7.51 3.95
N PRO A 285 -20.74 7.54 3.94
CA PRO A 285 -21.53 6.93 5.01
C PRO A 285 -21.34 5.42 5.12
N GLU A 286 -21.34 4.70 4.00
CA GLU A 286 -21.22 3.24 3.99
C GLU A 286 -19.82 2.77 4.43
N ILE A 287 -18.76 3.41 3.95
CA ILE A 287 -17.37 3.09 4.33
C ILE A 287 -17.14 3.38 5.81
N LEU A 288 -17.69 4.48 6.33
CA LEU A 288 -17.61 4.80 7.75
C LEU A 288 -18.30 3.72 8.59
N ASP A 289 -19.50 3.29 8.20
CA ASP A 289 -20.24 2.26 8.94
C ASP A 289 -19.46 0.92 8.97
N VAL A 290 -18.85 0.53 7.85
CA VAL A 290 -17.97 -0.66 7.79
C VAL A 290 -16.78 -0.51 8.73
N PHE A 291 -16.09 0.63 8.71
CA PHE A 291 -14.96 0.87 9.61
C PHE A 291 -15.36 0.81 11.09
N LEU A 292 -16.48 1.42 11.46
CA LEU A 292 -16.98 1.41 12.84
C LEU A 292 -17.34 -0.02 13.29
N GLY A 293 -17.94 -0.84 12.42
CA GLY A 293 -18.23 -2.23 12.74
C GLY A 293 -16.99 -3.11 12.91
N LEU A 294 -15.88 -2.78 12.24
CA LEU A 294 -14.60 -3.47 12.38
C LEU A 294 -13.87 -3.07 13.66
N ILE A 295 -13.92 -1.79 14.04
CA ILE A 295 -13.13 -1.31 15.17
C ILE A 295 -13.68 -1.73 16.53
N ASP A 296 -14.94 -2.14 16.59
CA ASP A 296 -15.52 -2.82 17.76
C ASP A 296 -14.86 -4.18 18.04
N GLN A 297 -14.16 -4.75 17.06
CA GLN A 297 -13.57 -6.09 17.12
C GLN A 297 -12.04 -6.07 17.35
N ILE A 298 -11.43 -4.87 17.39
CA ILE A 298 -9.99 -4.62 17.57
C ILE A 298 -9.78 -3.93 18.92
#